data_AF-A0A285ZTT8-F1
#
_entry.id   AF-A0A285ZTT8-F1
#
_cell.length_a   1.000
_cell.length_b   1.000
_cell.length_c   1.000
_cell.angle_alpha   90.00
_cell.angle_beta   90.00
_cell.angle_gamma   90.00
#
_symmetry.space_group_name_H-M   'P 1'
#
loop_
_entity.id
_entity.type
_entity.pdbx_description
1 polymer ?
#
loop_
_entity_poly.entity_id
_entity_poly.type
_entity_poly.pdbx_seq_one_letter_code
_entity_poly.pdbx_strand_id
1 'polypeptide(L)'
;MFYANKKHSAPINSAEQNAKILANVKGLLEKKLIQFNGNVVSLYPQLWKDKEKAINWIKCLYIYCNLKKQIKAKEALYFEDIITKKIIGSMVNNVPKLIEFEFEANNEI
;
A
#
# COMPACT_ATOMS: atom_id res chain seq x y z
N MET A 1 1.92 -45.33 -11.41
CA MET A 1 1.83 -43.93 -11.90
C MET A 1 1.12 -43.13 -10.83
N PHE A 2 1.84 -42.35 -10.02
CA PHE A 2 1.26 -41.52 -8.95
C PHE A 2 1.52 -40.07 -9.32
N TYR A 3 0.48 -39.36 -9.80
CA TYR A 3 0.58 -37.94 -10.09
C TYR A 3 -0.20 -37.10 -9.08
N ALA A 4 0.51 -36.08 -8.60
CA ALA A 4 0.02 -34.79 -8.14
C ALA A 4 -0.64 -34.71 -6.75
N ASN A 5 0.24 -34.47 -5.78
CA ASN A 5 0.08 -33.53 -4.67
C ASN A 5 -0.80 -32.32 -5.06
N LYS A 6 -2.10 -32.33 -4.74
CA LYS A 6 -2.88 -31.10 -4.59
C LYS A 6 -3.05 -30.87 -3.10
N LYS A 7 -1.98 -30.37 -2.46
CA LYS A 7 -2.13 -29.66 -1.20
C LYS A 7 -2.98 -28.44 -1.51
N HIS A 8 -4.22 -28.49 -1.05
CA HIS A 8 -5.09 -27.34 -0.93
C HIS A 8 -4.34 -26.36 0.00
N SER A 9 -3.62 -25.40 -0.59
CA SER A 9 -3.00 -24.32 0.17
C SER A 9 -4.13 -23.47 0.73
N ALA A 10 -4.59 -23.79 1.93
CA ALA A 10 -5.11 -22.76 2.84
C ALA A 10 -4.08 -21.61 2.87
N PRO A 11 -4.47 -20.33 3.08
CA PRO A 11 -3.56 -19.19 2.95
C PRO A 11 -2.51 -19.19 4.07
N ILE A 12 -1.48 -20.04 3.92
CA ILE A 12 -0.47 -20.43 4.92
C ILE A 12 0.46 -19.27 5.30
N ASN A 13 0.45 -18.13 4.59
CA ASN A 13 1.44 -17.08 4.81
C ASN A 13 0.88 -15.70 5.17
N SER A 14 -0.38 -15.57 5.60
CA SER A 14 -0.90 -14.24 5.98
C SER A 14 -0.07 -13.59 7.10
N ALA A 15 0.35 -14.37 8.12
CA ALA A 15 1.16 -13.84 9.23
C ALA A 15 2.59 -13.47 8.80
N GLU A 16 3.28 -14.32 8.03
CA GLU A 16 4.63 -14.04 7.54
C GLU A 16 4.67 -12.91 6.50
N GLN A 17 3.68 -12.85 5.60
CA GLN A 17 3.50 -11.74 4.66
C GLN A 17 3.26 -10.44 5.43
N ASN A 18 2.37 -10.47 6.42
CA ASN A 18 2.11 -9.30 7.28
C ASN A 18 3.36 -8.86 8.04
N ALA A 19 4.16 -9.79 8.56
CA ALA A 19 5.42 -9.48 9.23
C ALA A 19 6.45 -8.86 8.27
N LYS A 20 6.58 -9.40 7.05
CA LYS A 20 7.43 -8.80 6.00
C LYS A 20 6.97 -7.40 5.61
N ILE A 21 5.66 -7.21 5.41
CA ILE A 21 5.07 -5.90 5.15
C ILE A 21 5.39 -4.93 6.29
N LEU A 22 5.21 -5.36 7.54
CA LEU A 22 5.45 -4.54 8.72
C LEU A 22 6.92 -4.13 8.85
N ALA A 23 7.86 -5.05 8.61
CA ALA A 23 9.29 -4.76 8.58
C ALA A 23 9.64 -3.77 7.45
N ASN A 24 9.08 -3.98 6.25
CA ASN A 24 9.36 -3.13 5.09
C ASN A 24 8.80 -1.71 5.28
N VAL A 25 7.54 -1.58 5.72
CA VAL A 25 6.88 -0.31 6.05
C VAL A 25 7.63 0.41 7.18
N LYS A 26 8.07 -0.32 8.22
CA LYS A 26 8.87 0.26 9.31
C LYS A 26 10.21 0.81 8.81
N GLY A 27 10.93 0.07 7.96
CA GLY A 27 12.18 0.56 7.37
C GLY A 27 11.96 1.80 6.48
N LEU A 28 10.82 1.90 5.79
CA LEU A 28 10.48 3.11 5.03
C LEU A 28 10.12 4.30 5.90
N LEU A 29 9.46 4.07 7.05
CA LEU A 29 9.21 5.11 8.05
C LEU A 29 10.52 5.66 8.62
N GLU A 30 11.47 4.79 8.95
CA GLU A 30 12.79 5.19 9.46
C GLU A 30 13.56 6.02 8.42
N LYS A 31 13.41 5.68 7.13
CA LYS A 31 13.95 6.45 6.01
C LYS A 31 13.15 7.71 5.66
N LYS A 32 12.07 8.01 6.39
CA LYS A 32 11.13 9.12 6.11
C LYS A 32 10.56 9.11 4.68
N LEU A 33 10.41 7.93 4.08
CA LEU A 33 9.85 7.75 2.74
C LEU A 33 8.33 7.71 2.73
N ILE A 34 7.74 7.45 3.90
CA ILE A 34 6.30 7.48 4.14
C ILE A 34 6.02 8.24 5.44
N GLN A 35 4.91 8.97 5.45
CA GLN A 35 4.46 9.74 6.59
C GLN A 35 2.98 9.47 6.84
N PHE A 36 2.62 9.13 8.06
CA PHE A 36 1.22 8.91 8.45
C PHE A 36 0.71 10.18 9.13
N ASN A 37 -0.39 10.72 8.63
CA ASN A 37 -1.07 11.89 9.15
C ASN A 37 -2.55 11.53 9.41
N GLY A 38 -2.77 10.76 10.47
CA GLY A 38 -4.08 10.19 10.80
C GLY A 38 -4.59 9.28 9.68
N ASN A 39 -5.59 9.77 8.93
CA ASN A 39 -6.23 9.05 7.83
C ASN A 39 -5.60 9.31 6.47
N VAL A 40 -4.53 10.09 6.40
CA VAL A 40 -3.80 10.37 5.17
C VAL A 40 -2.39 9.83 5.28
N VAL A 41 -1.94 9.09 4.27
CA VAL A 41 -0.60 8.52 4.18
C VAL A 41 0.12 9.17 3.02
N SER A 42 1.12 9.99 3.33
CA SER A 42 1.98 10.63 2.33
C SER A 42 3.12 9.69 1.97
N LEU A 43 3.38 9.47 0.69
CA LEU A 43 4.40 8.54 0.19
C LEU A 43 5.19 9.17 -0.94
N TYR A 44 6.47 8.82 -1.06
CA TYR A 44 7.28 9.24 -2.21
C TYR A 44 6.85 8.53 -3.52
N PRO A 45 6.88 9.22 -4.68
CA PRO A 45 6.49 8.69 -5.98
C PRO A 45 7.39 7.56 -6.47
N GLN A 46 8.60 7.47 -5.90
CA GLN A 46 9.54 6.38 -6.15
C GLN A 46 8.98 5.01 -5.74
N LEU A 47 8.04 4.97 -4.79
CA LEU A 47 7.45 3.73 -4.29
C LEU A 47 6.26 3.27 -5.15
N TRP A 48 5.50 4.20 -5.72
CA TRP A 48 4.23 3.94 -6.40
C TRP A 48 4.25 4.24 -7.90
N LYS A 49 5.44 4.27 -8.52
CA LYS A 49 5.67 4.54 -9.95
C LYS A 49 4.81 3.72 -10.92
N ASP A 50 4.39 2.51 -10.52
CA ASP A 50 3.53 1.63 -11.31
C ASP A 50 2.16 1.48 -10.65
N LYS A 51 1.08 1.43 -11.43
CA LYS A 51 -0.30 1.23 -10.93
C LYS A 51 -0.42 -0.01 -10.03
N GLU A 52 0.21 -1.11 -10.42
CA GLU A 52 0.23 -2.35 -9.63
C GLU A 52 0.99 -2.19 -8.31
N LYS A 53 2.14 -1.52 -8.33
CA LYS A 53 2.91 -1.21 -7.11
C LYS A 53 2.12 -0.28 -6.20
N ALA A 54 1.45 0.73 -6.75
CA ALA A 54 0.62 1.65 -6.00
C ALA A 54 -0.53 0.94 -5.28
N ILE A 55 -1.26 0.05 -5.97
CA ILE A 55 -2.30 -0.78 -5.35
C ILE A 55 -1.71 -1.69 -4.25
N ASN A 56 -0.56 -2.31 -4.51
CA ASN A 56 0.10 -3.15 -3.53
C ASN A 56 0.52 -2.37 -2.28
N TRP A 57 1.05 -1.15 -2.46
CA TRP A 57 1.37 -0.23 -1.38
C TRP A 57 0.15 0.14 -0.55
N ILE A 58 -0.94 0.53 -1.21
CA ILE A 58 -2.22 0.86 -0.57
C ILE A 58 -2.66 -0.30 0.34
N LYS A 59 -2.64 -1.54 -0.17
CA LYS A 59 -2.99 -2.74 0.61
C LYS A 59 -2.01 -2.97 1.77
N CYS A 60 -0.71 -2.90 1.52
CA CYS A 60 0.33 -3.11 2.54
C CYS A 60 0.21 -2.13 3.71
N LEU A 61 -0.01 -0.85 3.39
CA LEU A 61 -0.15 0.22 4.38
C LEU A 61 -1.46 0.11 5.14
N TYR A 62 -2.55 -0.25 4.46
CA TYR A 62 -3.82 -0.54 5.11
C TYR A 62 -3.70 -1.70 6.11
N ILE A 63 -3.02 -2.79 5.73
CA ILE A 63 -2.70 -3.91 6.64
C ILE A 63 -1.89 -3.42 7.84
N TYR A 64 -0.82 -2.65 7.60
CA TYR A 64 0.02 -2.10 8.67
C TYR A 64 -0.78 -1.24 9.66
N CYS A 65 -1.60 -0.33 9.13
CA CYS A 65 -2.43 0.56 9.94
C CYS A 65 -3.51 -0.20 10.73
N ASN A 66 -4.10 -1.25 10.14
CA ASN A 66 -5.05 -2.14 10.81
C ASN A 66 -4.36 -2.97 11.92
N LEU A 67 -3.15 -3.49 11.67
CA LEU A 67 -2.35 -4.22 12.66
C LEU A 67 -1.94 -3.33 13.85
N LYS A 68 -1.58 -2.08 13.57
CA LYS A 68 -1.24 -1.08 14.59
C LYS A 68 -2.48 -0.48 15.27
N LYS A 69 -3.70 -0.87 14.89
CA LYS A 69 -4.97 -0.29 15.36
C LYS A 69 -5.03 1.25 15.25
N GLN A 70 -4.34 1.84 14.28
CA GLN A 70 -4.31 3.30 14.11
C GLN A 70 -5.55 3.86 13.43
N ILE A 71 -6.31 3.02 12.73
CA ILE A 71 -7.56 3.37 12.05
C ILE A 71 -8.64 2.41 12.49
N LYS A 72 -9.87 2.91 12.65
CA LYS A 72 -11.02 2.04 12.90
C LYS A 72 -11.33 1.25 11.63
N ALA A 73 -11.82 0.03 11.82
CA ALA A 73 -12.35 -0.76 10.71
C ALA A 73 -13.42 0.09 9.97
N LYS A 74 -13.24 0.24 8.65
CA LYS A 74 -14.06 1.08 7.73
C LYS A 74 -13.69 2.56 7.61
N GLU A 75 -12.65 3.04 8.27
CA GLU A 75 -12.15 4.39 7.96
C GLU A 75 -11.51 4.43 6.57
N ALA A 76 -11.76 5.53 5.85
CA ALA A 76 -11.11 5.81 4.58
C ALA A 76 -9.66 6.21 4.83
N LEU A 77 -8.73 5.51 4.20
CA LEU A 77 -7.31 5.84 4.22
C LEU A 77 -6.96 6.50 2.90
N TYR A 78 -6.59 7.77 2.92
CA TYR A 78 -6.17 8.50 1.74
C TYR A 78 -4.67 8.36 1.57
N PHE A 79 -4.23 8.30 0.32
CA PHE A 79 -2.84 8.20 -0.05
C PHE A 79 -2.50 9.41 -0.88
N GLU A 80 -1.50 10.17 -0.47
CA GLU A 80 -1.03 11.34 -1.21
C GLU A 80 0.46 11.24 -1.49
N ASP A 81 0.89 11.98 -2.49
CA ASP A 81 2.29 12.16 -2.78
C ASP A 81 2.89 13.19 -1.81
N ILE A 82 4.00 12.83 -1.16
CA ILE A 82 4.65 13.74 -0.20
C ILE A 82 5.33 14.96 -0.86
N ILE A 83 5.65 14.89 -2.16
CA ILE A 83 6.32 15.99 -2.89
C ILE A 83 5.28 16.99 -3.41
N THR A 84 4.24 16.48 -4.07
CA THR A 84 3.24 17.27 -4.79
C THR A 84 1.95 17.48 -3.99
N LYS A 85 1.81 16.83 -2.81
CA LYS A 85 0.60 16.84 -1.97
C LYS A 85 -0.68 16.45 -2.71
N LYS A 86 -0.52 15.62 -3.74
CA LYS A 86 -1.55 15.19 -4.68
C LYS A 86 -2.08 13.84 -4.22
N ILE A 87 -3.40 13.68 -4.08
CA ILE A 87 -4.03 12.41 -3.64
C ILE A 87 -3.90 11.35 -4.72
N ILE A 88 -2.99 10.39 -4.54
CA ILE A 88 -2.70 9.32 -5.52
C ILE A 88 -3.72 8.20 -5.47
N GLY A 89 -4.41 8.07 -4.35
CA GLY A 89 -5.33 6.99 -4.13
C GLY A 89 -6.01 7.06 -2.79
N SER A 90 -6.90 6.13 -2.58
CA SER A 90 -7.64 5.98 -1.34
C SER A 90 -7.98 4.51 -1.15
N MET A 91 -8.11 4.10 0.10
CA MET A 91 -8.67 2.82 0.48
C MET A 91 -9.93 3.10 1.28
N VAL A 92 -11.07 2.91 0.64
CA VAL A 92 -12.38 3.13 1.25
C VAL A 92 -13.06 1.79 1.35
N ASN A 93 -13.49 1.41 2.56
CA ASN A 93 -14.21 0.16 2.79
C ASN A 93 -13.44 -1.09 2.27
N ASN A 94 -12.12 -1.12 2.47
CA ASN A 94 -11.21 -2.17 1.98
C ASN A 94 -11.11 -2.29 0.44
N VAL A 95 -11.59 -1.29 -0.28
CA VAL A 95 -11.46 -1.20 -1.74
C VAL A 95 -10.35 -0.20 -2.08
N PRO A 96 -9.25 -0.65 -2.72
CA PRO A 96 -8.20 0.26 -3.16
C PRO A 96 -8.67 0.96 -4.42
N LYS A 97 -8.70 2.29 -4.38
CA LYS A 97 -9.04 3.15 -5.51
C LYS A 97 -7.84 4.05 -5.78
N LEU A 98 -7.14 3.82 -6.89
CA LEU A 98 -6.19 4.80 -7.38
C LEU A 98 -6.97 5.95 -8.01
N ILE A 99 -6.55 7.17 -7.69
CA ILE A 99 -6.95 8.33 -8.48
C ILE A 99 -5.89 8.37 -9.59
N GLU A 100 -6.30 8.11 -10.82
CA GLU A 100 -5.40 8.22 -11.96
C GLU A 100 -4.98 9.68 -12.05
N PHE A 101 -3.80 9.99 -11.51
CA PHE A 101 -3.09 11.15 -11.98
C PHE A 101 -2.75 10.85 -13.43
N GLU A 102 -3.15 11.77 -14.31
CA GLU A 102 -2.36 12.04 -15.50
C GLU A 102 -0.91 12.07 -15.02
N PHE A 103 -0.17 10.98 -15.29
CA PHE A 103 1.26 11.12 -15.49
C PHE A 103 1.31 12.11 -16.63
N GLU A 104 1.41 13.40 -16.31
CA GLU A 104 1.83 14.40 -17.27
C GLU A 104 3.18 13.88 -17.75
N ALA A 105 3.10 13.12 -18.84
CA ALA A 105 4.17 12.95 -19.78
C ALA A 105 4.49 14.38 -20.18
N ASN A 106 5.37 15.00 -19.40
CA ASN A 106 6.26 16.03 -19.90
C ASN A 106 7.10 15.30 -20.94
N ASN A 107 6.49 15.11 -22.11
CA ASN A 107 7.17 14.90 -23.35
C ASN A 107 7.78 16.27 -23.65
N GLU A 108 8.90 16.54 -22.99
CA GLU A 108 9.77 17.68 -23.26
C GLU A 108 10.20 17.57 -24.73
N ILE A 109 9.59 18.43 -25.54
CA ILE A 109 10.11 19.20 -26.70
C ILE A 109 11.04 18.44 -27.66
#